data_AF-A0A066PQ83-F1
#
_entry.id   AF-A0A066PQ83-F1
#
_cell.length_a   1.000
_cell.length_b   1.000
_cell.length_c   1.000
_cell.angle_alpha   90.00
_cell.angle_beta   90.00
_cell.angle_gamma   90.00
#
_symmetry.space_group_name_H-M   'P 1'
#
loop_
_entity.id
_entity.type
_entity.pdbx_description
1 polymer ?
#
loop_
_entity_poly.entity_id
_entity_poly.type
_entity_poly.pdbx_seq_one_letter_code
_entity_poly.pdbx_strand_id
1 'polypeptide(L)' 'MAWKSTTFKKSAVGERQPVADAISRAVAKHRDAMTSVISDAKKLADDRRRTLNSIQDPELKRSAAR' A
#
# COMPACT_ATOMS: atom_id res chain seq x y z
N MET A 1 -24.21 -2.71 48.74
CA MET A 1 -24.27 -3.98 47.97
C MET A 1 -24.22 -3.67 46.48
N ALA A 2 -23.38 -4.43 45.76
CA ALA A 2 -23.23 -4.61 44.31
C ALA A 2 -22.95 -3.38 43.42
N TRP A 3 -21.66 -3.10 43.19
CA TRP A 3 -21.20 -2.45 41.96
C TRP A 3 -21.54 -3.35 40.77
N LYS A 4 -22.35 -2.84 39.83
CA LYS A 4 -22.66 -3.52 38.57
C LYS A 4 -21.44 -3.42 37.67
N SER A 5 -20.59 -4.43 37.68
CA SER A 5 -19.49 -4.58 36.73
C SER A 5 -20.06 -4.92 35.35
N THR A 6 -20.14 -3.91 34.48
CA THR A 6 -20.37 -4.15 33.05
C THR A 6 -19.10 -4.76 32.48
N THR A 7 -19.07 -6.08 32.39
CA THR A 7 -18.05 -6.80 31.62
C THR A 7 -18.34 -6.55 30.15
N PHE A 8 -17.54 -5.70 29.52
CA PHE A 8 -17.55 -5.54 28.07
C PHE A 8 -17.07 -6.87 27.45
N LYS A 9 -18.01 -7.73 27.05
CA LYS A 9 -17.67 -8.92 26.27
C LYS A 9 -17.21 -8.43 24.90
N LYS A 10 -15.90 -8.46 24.67
CA LYS A 10 -15.33 -8.36 23.33
C LYS A 10 -15.85 -9.58 22.56
N SER A 11 -16.92 -9.39 21.78
CA SER A 11 -17.38 -10.34 20.78
C SER A 11 -16.30 -10.48 19.72
N ALA A 12 -15.27 -11.27 20.02
CA ALA A 12 -14.41 -11.84 19.02
C ALA A 12 -15.03 -13.20 18.68
N VAL A 13 -15.56 -13.31 17.45
CA VAL A 13 -15.83 -14.52 16.65
C VAL A 13 -17.07 -14.21 15.80
N GLY A 14 -16.87 -13.88 14.52
CA GLY A 14 -17.97 -13.79 13.55
C GLY A 14 -17.75 -12.86 12.36
N GLU A 15 -17.33 -11.60 12.57
CA GLU A 15 -17.44 -10.58 11.51
C GLU A 15 -16.20 -10.41 10.59
N ARG A 16 -15.10 -11.14 10.82
CA ARG A 16 -13.89 -11.00 9.99
C ARG A 16 -14.00 -11.65 8.61
N GLN A 17 -14.82 -12.69 8.45
CA GLN A 17 -15.00 -13.39 7.17
C GLN A 17 -15.61 -12.50 6.07
N PRO A 18 -16.78 -11.84 6.26
CA PRO A 18 -17.43 -11.09 5.17
C PRO A 18 -16.63 -9.87 4.71
N VAL A 19 -15.87 -9.24 5.63
CA VAL A 19 -15.02 -8.08 5.30
C VAL A 19 -13.81 -8.50 4.46
N ALA A 20 -13.18 -9.62 4.78
CA ALA A 20 -12.06 -10.14 3.99
C ALA A 20 -12.48 -10.53 2.57
N ASP A 21 -13.67 -11.12 2.41
CA ASP A 21 -14.23 -11.46 1.10
C ASP A 21 -14.61 -10.21 0.30
N ALA A 22 -15.17 -9.19 0.94
CA ALA A 22 -15.48 -7.91 0.30
C ALA A 22 -14.21 -7.19 -0.19
N ILE A 23 -13.15 -7.16 0.64
CA ILE A 23 -11.85 -6.62 0.27
C ILE A 23 -11.25 -7.42 -0.89
N SER A 24 -11.28 -8.74 -0.83
CA SER A 24 -10.74 -9.61 -1.89
C SER A 24 -11.46 -9.40 -3.23
N ARG A 25 -12.79 -9.23 -3.22
CA ARG A 25 -13.58 -8.90 -4.41
C ARG A 25 -13.27 -7.50 -4.95
N ALA A 26 -13.09 -6.52 -4.07
CA ALA A 26 -12.71 -5.17 -4.48
C ALA A 26 -11.31 -5.15 -5.12
N VAL A 27 -10.34 -5.82 -4.50
CA VAL A 27 -8.98 -5.98 -5.04
C VAL A 27 -9.01 -6.71 -6.38
N ALA A 28 -9.83 -7.76 -6.52
CA ALA A 28 -9.97 -8.48 -7.79
C ALA A 28 -10.52 -7.58 -8.92
N LYS A 29 -11.54 -6.76 -8.63
CA LYS A 29 -12.12 -5.81 -9.61
C LYS A 29 -11.11 -4.76 -10.09
N HIS A 30 -10.20 -4.33 -9.22
CA HIS A 30 -9.21 -3.30 -9.53
C HIS A 30 -7.84 -3.85 -9.90
N ARG A 31 -7.65 -5.18 -9.90
CA ARG A 31 -6.35 -5.81 -10.14
C ARG A 31 -5.73 -5.36 -11.45
N ASP A 32 -6.50 -5.35 -12.54
CA ASP A 32 -5.99 -4.98 -13.87
C ASP A 32 -5.66 -3.48 -13.99
N ALA A 33 -6.40 -2.62 -13.28
CA ALA A 33 -6.06 -1.21 -13.16
C ALA A 33 -4.83 -1.00 -12.27
N MET A 34 -4.65 -1.83 -11.23
CA MET A 34 -3.46 -1.78 -10.38
C MET A 34 -2.22 -2.29 -11.11
N THR A 35 -2.33 -3.29 -12.00
CA THR A 35 -1.17 -3.78 -12.77
C THR A 35 -0.64 -2.72 -13.72
N SER A 36 -1.51 -1.93 -14.38
CA SER A 36 -1.07 -0.82 -15.22
C SER A 36 -0.34 0.25 -14.40
N VAL A 37 -0.92 0.68 -13.26
CA VAL A 37 -0.31 1.65 -12.35
C VAL A 37 1.03 1.15 -11.82
N ILE A 38 1.13 -0.13 -11.43
CA ILE A 38 2.39 -0.73 -10.99
C ILE A 38 3.41 -0.75 -12.13
N SER A 39 2.98 -1.05 -13.36
CA SER A 39 3.87 -1.08 -14.52
C SER A 39 4.41 0.31 -14.86
N ASP A 40 3.56 1.34 -14.78
CA ASP A 40 3.95 2.73 -15.04
C ASP A 40 4.84 3.27 -13.93
N ALA A 41 4.56 2.92 -12.67
CA ALA A 41 5.43 3.24 -11.55
C ALA A 41 6.83 2.61 -11.70
N LYS A 42 6.91 1.37 -12.19
CA LYS A 42 8.19 0.70 -12.49
C LYS A 42 8.95 1.41 -13.60
N LYS A 43 8.29 1.74 -14.72
CA LYS A 43 8.90 2.50 -15.82
C LYS A 43 9.43 3.85 -15.35
N LEU A 44 8.63 4.59 -14.59
CA LEU A 44 9.02 5.88 -14.03
C LEU A 44 10.24 5.78 -13.12
N ALA A 45 10.29 4.74 -12.27
CA ALA A 45 11.43 4.48 -11.40
C ALA A 45 12.70 4.13 -12.21
N ASP A 46 12.57 3.29 -13.24
CA ASP A 46 13.68 2.92 -14.11
C ASP A 46 14.20 4.11 -14.91
N ASP A 47 13.31 4.96 -15.42
CA ASP A 47 13.67 6.19 -16.13
C ASP A 47 14.36 7.18 -15.19
N ARG A 48 13.85 7.39 -13.97
CA ARG A 48 14.53 8.21 -12.95
C ARG A 48 15.91 7.64 -12.61
N ARG A 49 16.06 6.31 -12.56
CA ARG A 49 17.36 5.67 -12.33
C ARG A 49 18.33 5.94 -13.49
N ARG A 50 17.86 5.85 -14.73
CA ARG A 50 18.66 6.13 -15.93
C ARG A 50 19.10 7.59 -15.98
N THR A 51 18.20 8.53 -15.74
CA THR A 51 18.52 9.97 -15.74
C THR A 51 19.53 10.30 -14.65
N LEU A 52 19.35 9.81 -13.42
CA LEU A 52 20.32 9.99 -12.34
C LEU A 52 21.69 9.37 -12.66
N ASN A 53 21.74 8.25 -13.39
CA ASN A 53 23.00 7.64 -13.80
C ASN A 53 23.68 8.34 -14.97
N SER A 54 22.95 9.14 -15.75
CA SER A 54 23.52 9.96 -16.82
C SER A 54 24.22 11.22 -16.32
N ILE A 55 23.97 11.62 -15.07
CA ILE A 55 24.64 12.76 -14.43
C ILE A 55 26.08 12.37 -14.08
N GLN A 56 27.05 13.01 -14.73
CA GLN A 56 28.49 12.81 -14.46
C GLN A 56 28.94 13.41 -13.13
N ASP A 57 28.38 14.57 -12.74
CA ASP A 57 28.74 15.27 -11.51
C ASP A 57 28.12 14.57 -10.28
N PRO A 58 28.94 14.08 -9.33
CA PRO A 58 28.46 13.38 -8.14
C PRO A 58 27.66 14.27 -7.17
N GLU A 59 27.94 15.57 -7.08
CA GLU A 59 27.17 16.48 -6.22
C GLU A 59 25.81 16.80 -6.84
N LEU A 60 25.79 17.06 -8.14
CA LEU A 60 24.56 17.29 -8.90
C LEU A 60 23.65 16.05 -8.86
N LYS A 61 24.23 14.85 -8.95
CA LYS A 61 23.52 13.57 -8.83
C LYS A 61 22.89 13.38 -7.45
N ARG A 62 23.61 13.71 -6.37
CA ARG A 62 23.10 13.65 -5.00
C ARG A 62 21.94 14.63 -4.77
N SER A 63 22.01 15.82 -5.36
CA SER A 63 20.93 16.81 -5.29
C SER A 63 19.66 16.33 -6.01
N ALA A 64 19.80 15.84 -7.25
CA ALA A 64 18.68 15.34 -8.05
C ALA A 64 18.05 14.02 -7.51
N ALA A 65 18.78 13.27 -6.70
CA ALA A 65 18.30 12.03 -6.07
C ALA A 65 17.43 12.26 -4.82
N ARG A 66 17.44 13.48 -4.25
CA ARG A 66 16.52 13.87 -3.17
C ARG A 66 15.09 14.04 -3.69
#